data_AF-A0A6I5CN63-F1
#
_entry.id   AF-A0A6I5CN63-F1
#
_cell.length_a   1.000
_cell.length_b   1.000
_cell.length_c   1.000
_cell.angle_alpha   90.00
_cell.angle_beta   90.00
_cell.angle_gamma   90.00
#
_symmetry.space_group_name_H-M   'P 1'
#
loop_
_entity.id
_entity.type
_entity.pdbx_description
1 polymer ?
#
loop_
_entity_poly.entity_id
_entity_poly.type
_entity_poly.pdbx_seq_one_letter_code
_entity_poly.pdbx_strand_id
1 'polypeptide(L)'
;YALLDAGATRRATADRLHAGAGELAISVGWLAHDSGRFDDARSHYAEALATARMTGDAAVEAHAFCNTAFLARDAGRPREAVRAAQAAQRAARELGSARLMSLLALREAGGWAGLADRTGCAQALARAQALYGRGPSDADPEWMSFYGEAELAGLEAQCWSTLGDWPRAARYALRAARLQDPHFTRNIALYTAELADDLARGGRPDEAAAAGMRVLDLLDQVQSSRIQMMLAGTARVLLPHRRAGGVSAFLERHASTPRTA
;
A
#
# COMPACT_ATOMS: atom_id res chain seq x y z
N TYR A 1 5.54 39.15 32.41
CA TYR A 1 5.54 37.69 32.60
C TYR A 1 4.21 37.03 32.20
N ALA A 2 3.06 37.38 32.79
CA ALA A 2 1.76 36.77 32.43
C ALA A 2 1.32 36.88 30.95
N LEU A 3 1.64 37.98 30.24
CA LEU A 3 1.33 38.14 28.81
C LEU A 3 2.21 37.28 27.89
N LEU A 4 3.44 36.96 28.32
CA LEU A 4 4.33 36.05 27.60
C LEU A 4 3.89 34.59 27.81
N ASP A 5 3.47 34.22 29.02
CA ASP A 5 2.89 32.91 29.33
C ASP A 5 1.55 32.67 28.62
N ALA A 6 0.67 33.68 28.56
CA ALA A 6 -0.59 33.58 27.82
C ALA A 6 -0.35 33.43 26.29
N GLY A 7 0.68 34.10 25.76
CA GLY A 7 1.10 33.95 24.37
C GLY A 7 1.70 32.58 24.07
N ALA A 8 2.54 32.05 24.97
CA ALA A 8 3.13 30.71 24.87
C ALA A 8 2.06 29.60 24.99
N THR A 9 1.12 29.74 25.92
CA THR A 9 0.02 28.77 26.11
C THR A 9 -0.93 28.76 24.90
N ARG A 10 -1.25 29.93 24.35
CA ARG A 10 -2.08 30.05 23.13
C ARG A 10 -1.39 29.45 21.91
N ARG A 11 -0.08 29.64 21.79
CA ARG A 11 0.74 29.06 20.71
C ARG A 11 0.81 27.55 20.82
N ALA A 12 1.13 27.02 22.01
CA ALA A 12 1.13 25.58 22.27
C ALA A 12 -0.25 24.92 22.03
N THR A 13 -1.35 25.62 22.34
CA THR A 13 -2.71 25.12 22.05
C THR A 13 -3.00 25.11 20.56
N ALA A 14 -2.61 26.19 19.85
CA ALA A 14 -2.77 26.28 18.41
C ALA A 14 -1.93 25.22 17.68
N ASP A 15 -0.68 25.02 18.08
CA ASP A 15 0.22 24.02 17.49
C ASP A 15 -0.34 22.59 17.66
N ARG A 16 -0.90 22.26 18.84
CA ARG A 16 -1.58 20.98 19.07
C ARG A 16 -2.86 20.82 18.25
N LEU A 17 -3.65 21.89 18.10
CA LEU A 17 -4.86 21.87 17.28
C LEU A 17 -4.51 21.67 15.80
N HIS A 18 -3.46 22.34 15.33
CA HIS A 18 -2.95 22.19 13.97
C HIS A 18 -2.36 20.80 13.72
N ALA A 19 -1.52 20.26 14.61
CA ALA A 19 -1.03 18.88 14.49
C ALA A 19 -2.18 17.86 14.40
N GLY A 20 -3.21 18.00 15.24
CA GLY A 20 -4.42 17.18 15.17
C GLY A 20 -5.21 17.35 13.86
N ALA A 21 -5.28 18.57 13.31
CA ALA A 21 -5.92 18.83 12.03
C ALA A 21 -5.16 18.17 10.86
N GLY A 22 -3.82 18.14 10.91
CA GLY A 22 -2.99 17.46 9.92
C GLY A 22 -3.24 15.95 9.87
N GLU A 23 -3.21 15.28 11.03
CA GLU A 23 -3.49 13.83 11.11
C GLU A 23 -4.94 13.49 10.73
N LEU A 24 -5.90 14.35 11.09
CA LEU A 24 -7.28 14.19 10.65
C LEU A 24 -7.42 14.31 9.13
N ALA A 25 -6.77 15.31 8.52
CA ALA A 25 -6.76 15.47 7.07
C ALA A 25 -6.13 14.24 6.38
N ILE A 26 -5.06 13.66 6.93
CA ILE A 26 -4.50 12.40 6.41
C ILE A 26 -5.53 11.27 6.50
N SER A 27 -6.20 11.12 7.63
CA SER A 27 -7.20 10.06 7.83
C SER A 27 -8.38 10.19 6.87
N VAL A 28 -8.92 11.40 6.68
CA VAL A 28 -9.99 11.67 5.71
C VAL A 28 -9.50 11.46 4.27
N GLY A 29 -8.28 11.89 3.96
CA GLY A 29 -7.64 11.64 2.67
C GLY A 29 -7.50 10.15 2.36
N TRP A 30 -7.13 9.34 3.36
CA TRP A 30 -7.03 7.89 3.22
C TRP A 30 -8.39 7.24 2.94
N LEU A 31 -9.45 7.65 3.65
CA LEU A 31 -10.81 7.18 3.39
C LEU A 31 -11.30 7.57 1.99
N ALA A 32 -10.99 8.79 1.54
CA ALA A 32 -11.30 9.22 0.18
C ALA A 32 -10.54 8.39 -0.87
N HIS A 33 -9.26 8.07 -0.62
CA HIS A 33 -8.45 7.21 -1.47
C HIS A 33 -9.06 5.80 -1.55
N ASP A 34 -9.35 5.15 -0.42
CA ASP A 34 -9.97 3.80 -0.41
C ASP A 34 -11.33 3.77 -1.12
N SER A 35 -12.06 4.89 -1.09
CA SER A 35 -13.32 5.09 -1.81
C SER A 35 -13.16 5.42 -3.31
N GLY A 36 -11.93 5.47 -3.84
CA GLY A 36 -11.64 5.83 -5.23
C GLY A 36 -11.77 7.33 -5.56
N ARG A 37 -11.97 8.20 -4.57
CA ARG A 37 -12.08 9.66 -4.73
C ARG A 37 -10.69 10.30 -4.68
N PHE A 38 -9.91 10.09 -5.74
CA PHE A 38 -8.49 10.47 -5.77
C PHE A 38 -8.24 11.98 -5.71
N ASP A 39 -9.14 12.81 -6.23
CA ASP A 39 -8.99 14.27 -6.18
C ASP A 39 -9.28 14.82 -4.77
N ASP A 40 -10.30 14.28 -4.10
CA ASP A 40 -10.58 14.57 -2.67
C ASP A 40 -9.38 14.16 -1.81
N ALA A 41 -8.86 12.93 -1.99
CA ALA A 41 -7.69 12.43 -1.28
C ALA A 41 -6.47 13.34 -1.45
N ARG A 42 -6.19 13.77 -2.69
CA ARG A 42 -5.08 14.69 -2.99
C ARG A 42 -5.24 16.02 -2.27
N SER A 43 -6.46 16.56 -2.22
CA SER A 43 -6.76 17.82 -1.56
C SER A 43 -6.50 17.74 -0.06
N HIS A 44 -6.94 16.65 0.59
CA HIS A 44 -6.71 16.44 2.01
C HIS A 44 -5.24 16.18 2.37
N TYR A 45 -4.49 15.45 1.54
CA TYR A 45 -3.04 15.31 1.76
C TYR A 45 -2.30 16.64 1.57
N ALA A 46 -2.74 17.51 0.65
CA ALA A 46 -2.18 18.85 0.50
C ALA A 46 -2.48 19.74 1.71
N GLU A 47 -3.68 19.64 2.29
CA GLU A 47 -4.04 20.32 3.55
C GLU A 47 -3.16 19.85 4.72
N ALA A 48 -2.95 18.53 4.85
CA ALA A 48 -2.04 17.99 5.86
C ALA A 48 -0.60 18.50 5.70
N LEU A 49 -0.10 18.56 4.46
CA LEU A 49 1.24 19.11 4.16
C LEU A 49 1.34 20.61 4.48
N ALA A 50 0.31 21.39 4.17
CA ALA A 50 0.28 22.81 4.52
C ALA A 50 0.34 22.99 6.04
N THR A 51 -0.50 22.24 6.77
CA THR A 51 -0.52 22.26 8.22
C THR A 51 0.81 21.86 8.84
N ALA A 52 1.40 20.76 8.40
CA ALA A 52 2.70 20.28 8.87
C ALA A 52 3.81 21.33 8.69
N ARG A 53 3.80 22.05 7.56
CA ARG A 53 4.78 23.12 7.29
C ARG A 53 4.56 24.36 8.12
N MET A 54 3.31 24.70 8.45
CA MET A 54 3.02 25.81 9.35
C MET A 54 3.48 25.52 10.78
N THR A 55 3.38 24.27 11.23
CA THR A 55 3.75 23.85 12.59
C THR A 55 5.19 23.34 12.71
N GLY A 56 5.86 23.06 11.60
CA GLY A 56 7.17 22.42 11.60
C GLY A 56 7.13 20.94 11.99
N ASP A 57 5.99 20.26 11.82
CA ASP A 57 5.81 18.85 12.18
C ASP A 57 6.31 17.92 11.06
N ALA A 58 7.56 17.48 11.21
CA ALA A 58 8.20 16.58 10.25
C ALA A 58 7.55 15.18 10.18
N ALA A 59 6.88 14.73 11.24
CA ALA A 59 6.20 13.43 11.26
C ALA A 59 4.93 13.47 10.41
N VAL A 60 4.12 14.51 10.58
CA VAL A 60 2.93 14.73 9.75
C VAL A 60 3.32 15.01 8.30
N GLU A 61 4.39 15.78 8.05
CA GLU A 61 4.88 16.01 6.68
C GLU A 61 5.31 14.70 6.00
N ALA A 62 6.06 13.84 6.69
CA ALA A 62 6.44 12.53 6.18
C ALA A 62 5.22 11.62 5.94
N HIS A 63 4.24 11.62 6.85
CA HIS A 63 3.03 10.82 6.74
C HIS A 63 2.15 11.27 5.55
N ALA A 64 1.98 12.58 5.35
CA ALA A 64 1.23 13.12 4.22
C ALA A 64 1.92 12.84 2.88
N PHE A 65 3.25 12.97 2.80
CA PHE A 65 3.99 12.58 1.60
C PHE A 65 3.98 11.07 1.33
N CYS A 66 4.00 10.23 2.37
CA CYS A 66 3.85 8.78 2.23
C CYS A 66 2.53 8.42 1.54
N ASN A 67 1.43 9.01 2.02
CA ASN A 67 0.11 8.79 1.44
C ASN A 67 -0.03 9.43 0.05
N THR A 68 0.58 10.59 -0.19
CA THR A 68 0.66 11.19 -1.53
C THR A 68 1.38 10.26 -2.52
N ALA A 69 2.47 9.62 -2.10
CA ALA A 69 3.21 8.68 -2.95
C ALA A 69 2.37 7.44 -3.29
N PHE A 70 1.63 6.92 -2.31
CA PHE A 70 0.70 5.81 -2.50
C PHE A 70 -0.44 6.18 -3.47
N LEU A 71 -1.10 7.34 -3.25
CA LEU A 71 -2.13 7.86 -4.14
C LEU A 71 -1.62 8.06 -5.57
N ALA A 72 -0.45 8.67 -5.72
CA ALA A 72 0.15 8.94 -7.03
C ALA A 72 0.42 7.64 -7.81
N ARG A 73 0.86 6.58 -7.12
CA ARG A 73 1.03 5.25 -7.74
C ARG A 73 -0.31 4.71 -8.23
N ASP A 74 -1.33 4.69 -7.38
CA ASP A 74 -2.65 4.16 -7.72
C ASP A 74 -3.36 4.97 -8.82
N ALA A 75 -3.07 6.28 -8.89
CA ALA A 75 -3.56 7.17 -9.93
C ALA A 75 -2.74 7.12 -11.24
N GLY A 76 -1.76 6.22 -11.38
CA GLY A 76 -0.94 6.09 -12.59
C GLY A 76 0.03 7.27 -12.82
N ARG A 77 0.46 7.94 -11.75
CA ARG A 77 1.39 9.10 -11.77
C ARG A 77 2.75 8.72 -11.14
N PRO A 78 3.52 7.79 -11.73
CA PRO A 78 4.68 7.20 -11.07
C PRO A 78 5.83 8.19 -10.80
N ARG A 79 6.01 9.23 -11.65
CA ARG A 79 6.99 10.31 -11.38
C ARG A 79 6.64 11.14 -10.15
N GLU A 80 5.36 11.34 -9.88
CA GLU A 80 4.92 12.02 -8.65
C GLU A 80 5.11 11.10 -7.45
N ALA A 81 4.81 9.79 -7.58
CA ALA A 81 5.03 8.82 -6.51
C ALA A 81 6.49 8.80 -6.04
N VAL A 82 7.46 8.74 -6.97
CA VAL A 82 8.90 8.81 -6.63
C VAL A 82 9.23 10.12 -5.90
N ARG A 83 8.79 11.27 -6.41
CA ARG A 83 9.09 12.58 -5.81
C ARG A 83 8.50 12.73 -4.42
N ALA A 84 7.25 12.29 -4.22
CA ALA A 84 6.59 12.29 -2.93
C ALA A 84 7.28 11.36 -1.94
N ALA A 85 7.65 10.14 -2.34
CA ALA A 85 8.37 9.20 -1.48
C ALA A 85 9.74 9.75 -1.05
N GLN A 86 10.49 10.37 -1.96
CA GLN A 86 11.77 11.01 -1.64
C GLN A 86 11.60 12.26 -0.76
N ALA A 87 10.51 13.00 -0.91
CA ALA A 87 10.16 14.11 -0.01
C ALA A 87 9.84 13.60 1.40
N ALA A 88 9.06 12.52 1.51
CA ALA A 88 8.81 11.86 2.79
C ALA A 88 10.11 11.41 3.45
N GLN A 89 11.04 10.80 2.71
CA GLN A 89 12.34 10.36 3.25
C GLN A 89 13.19 11.53 3.75
N ARG A 90 13.08 12.71 3.13
CA ARG A 90 13.76 13.93 3.61
C ARG A 90 13.14 14.43 4.91
N ALA A 91 11.81 14.50 4.99
CA ALA A 91 11.10 14.90 6.21
C ALA A 91 11.35 13.92 7.37
N ALA A 92 11.37 12.62 7.09
CA ALA A 92 11.55 11.58 8.09
C ALA A 92 13.01 11.36 8.58
N ARG A 93 13.99 12.05 7.97
CA ARG A 93 15.42 11.78 8.20
C ARG A 93 15.83 11.86 9.67
N GLU A 94 15.29 12.83 10.39
CA GLU A 94 15.65 13.10 11.79
C GLU A 94 14.71 12.42 12.79
N LEU A 95 13.67 11.72 12.32
CA LEU A 95 12.69 11.05 13.19
C LEU A 95 13.23 9.74 13.81
N GLY A 96 14.35 9.21 13.34
CA GLY A 96 15.00 8.03 13.94
C GLY A 96 14.32 6.68 13.66
N SER A 97 13.14 6.65 13.02
CA SER A 97 12.46 5.38 12.69
C SER A 97 13.00 4.74 11.42
N ALA A 98 13.74 3.63 11.59
CA ALA A 98 14.16 2.79 10.46
C ALA A 98 12.96 2.13 9.76
N ARG A 99 11.92 1.77 10.53
CA ARG A 99 10.68 1.19 10.01
C ARG A 99 9.94 2.16 9.09
N LEU A 100 9.84 3.44 9.46
CA LEU A 100 9.31 4.50 8.61
C LEU A 100 10.11 4.63 7.32
N MET A 101 11.43 4.78 7.45
CA MET A 101 12.31 4.88 6.28
C MET A 101 12.18 3.68 5.34
N SER A 102 11.94 2.48 5.87
CA SER A 102 11.67 1.28 5.07
C SER A 102 10.40 1.40 4.24
N LEU A 103 9.28 1.79 4.85
CA LEU A 103 8.02 1.99 4.13
C LEU A 103 8.17 3.06 3.04
N LEU A 104 8.87 4.16 3.33
CA LEU A 104 9.09 5.24 2.37
C LEU A 104 9.98 4.80 1.19
N ALA A 105 10.96 3.92 1.43
CA ALA A 105 11.74 3.29 0.37
C ALA A 105 10.89 2.35 -0.49
N LEU A 106 9.91 1.64 0.07
CA LEU A 106 8.94 0.85 -0.71
C LEU A 106 8.03 1.72 -1.56
N ARG A 107 7.54 2.85 -1.03
CA ARG A 107 6.75 3.81 -1.82
C ARG A 107 7.54 4.32 -3.02
N GLU A 108 8.84 4.58 -2.81
CA GLU A 108 9.76 4.95 -3.89
C GLU A 108 9.91 3.81 -4.92
N ALA A 109 10.11 2.57 -4.45
CA ALA A 109 10.23 1.39 -5.31
C ALA A 109 9.01 1.18 -6.21
N GLY A 110 7.81 1.39 -5.68
CA GLY A 110 6.56 1.33 -6.47
C GLY A 110 6.48 2.41 -7.54
N GLY A 111 6.99 3.62 -7.25
CA GLY A 111 7.13 4.68 -8.24
C GLY A 111 8.11 4.32 -9.36
N TRP A 112 9.28 3.75 -9.02
CA TRP A 112 10.25 3.29 -10.01
C TRP A 112 9.72 2.12 -10.86
N ALA A 113 9.00 1.18 -10.24
CA ALA A 113 8.34 0.10 -10.94
C ALA A 113 7.35 0.62 -11.99
N GLY A 114 6.53 1.62 -11.64
CA GLY A 114 5.60 2.26 -12.57
C GLY A 114 6.28 3.07 -13.69
N LEU A 115 7.55 3.42 -13.55
CA LEU A 115 8.37 4.00 -14.62
C LEU A 115 9.08 2.94 -15.48
N ALA A 116 8.85 1.65 -15.21
CA ALA A 116 9.61 0.54 -15.76
C ALA A 116 11.12 0.61 -15.47
N ASP A 117 11.54 1.36 -14.44
CA ASP A 117 12.93 1.40 -13.99
C ASP A 117 13.20 0.25 -13.03
N ARG A 118 13.62 -0.88 -13.62
CA ARG A 118 13.94 -2.10 -12.90
C ARG A 118 15.10 -1.93 -11.91
N THR A 119 16.10 -1.12 -12.26
CA THR A 119 17.30 -0.91 -11.43
C THR A 119 16.97 -0.03 -10.23
N GLY A 120 16.30 1.10 -10.46
CA GLY A 120 15.85 1.99 -9.40
C GLY A 120 14.89 1.31 -8.43
N CYS A 121 13.97 0.50 -8.95
CA CYS A 121 13.06 -0.31 -8.15
C CYS A 121 13.82 -1.31 -7.26
N ALA A 122 14.72 -2.12 -7.85
CA ALA A 122 15.48 -3.12 -7.10
C ALA A 122 16.36 -2.50 -6.00
N GLN A 123 16.99 -1.36 -6.28
CA GLN A 123 17.78 -0.63 -5.28
C GLN A 123 16.91 -0.10 -4.13
N ALA A 124 15.73 0.45 -4.43
CA ALA A 124 14.81 0.93 -3.42
C ALA A 124 14.24 -0.21 -2.56
N LEU A 125 13.91 -1.36 -3.16
CA LEU A 125 13.50 -2.57 -2.43
C LEU A 125 14.61 -3.08 -1.50
N ALA A 126 15.86 -3.13 -1.98
CA ALA A 126 17.00 -3.54 -1.15
C ALA A 126 17.21 -2.61 0.05
N ARG A 127 17.04 -1.28 -0.14
CA ARG A 127 17.07 -0.32 0.96
C ARG A 127 15.94 -0.57 1.96
N ALA A 128 14.72 -0.80 1.48
CA ALA A 128 13.59 -1.10 2.35
C ALA A 128 13.85 -2.34 3.22
N GLN A 129 14.24 -3.47 2.62
CA GLN A 129 14.60 -4.68 3.36
C GLN A 129 15.68 -4.45 4.43
N ALA A 130 16.75 -3.74 4.07
CA ALA A 130 17.82 -3.44 5.02
C ALA A 130 17.37 -2.55 6.19
N LEU A 131 16.45 -1.62 5.94
CA LEU A 131 15.88 -0.75 6.96
C LEU A 131 14.87 -1.48 7.85
N TYR A 132 13.98 -2.29 7.26
CA TYR A 132 13.04 -3.14 8.01
C TYR A 132 13.77 -4.12 8.93
N GLY A 133 14.87 -4.72 8.46
CA GLY A 133 15.69 -5.67 9.22
C GLY A 133 16.34 -5.10 10.48
N ARG A 134 16.33 -3.77 10.68
CA ARG A 134 16.79 -3.14 11.94
C ARG A 134 15.81 -3.32 13.09
N GLY A 135 14.58 -3.76 12.80
CA GLY A 135 13.56 -4.02 13.81
C GLY A 135 12.78 -2.78 14.24
N PRO A 136 11.75 -2.98 15.09
CA PRO A 136 10.95 -1.89 15.63
C PRO A 136 11.75 -1.02 16.61
N SER A 137 11.31 0.22 16.79
CA SER A 137 11.89 1.15 17.75
C SER A 137 10.82 2.06 18.36
N ASP A 138 11.10 2.66 19.52
CA ASP A 138 10.21 3.64 20.16
C ASP A 138 10.00 4.91 19.32
N ALA A 139 10.82 5.11 18.29
CA ALA A 139 10.68 6.20 17.33
C ALA A 139 9.65 5.90 16.22
N ASP A 140 9.15 4.67 16.13
CA ASP A 140 8.18 4.29 15.11
C ASP A 140 6.82 4.98 15.36
N PRO A 141 6.27 5.73 14.39
CA PRO A 141 4.97 6.34 14.54
C PRO A 141 3.86 5.31 14.79
N GLU A 142 2.89 5.62 15.66
CA GLU A 142 1.82 4.68 16.05
C GLU A 142 1.02 4.14 14.85
N TRP A 143 0.80 4.98 13.83
CA TRP A 143 0.09 4.60 12.60
C TRP A 143 0.82 3.51 11.80
N MET A 144 2.10 3.21 12.08
CA MET A 144 2.90 2.20 11.39
C MET A 144 2.65 0.75 11.86
N SER A 145 1.71 0.53 12.77
CA SER A 145 1.35 -0.81 13.27
C SER A 145 0.97 -1.78 12.15
N PHE A 146 0.38 -1.31 11.05
CA PHE A 146 0.05 -2.15 9.89
C PHE A 146 1.27 -2.67 9.12
N TYR A 147 2.42 -1.98 9.19
CA TYR A 147 3.56 -2.22 8.30
C TYR A 147 4.45 -3.36 8.82
N GLY A 148 3.96 -4.59 8.74
CA GLY A 148 4.69 -5.81 9.12
C GLY A 148 5.33 -6.54 7.93
N GLU A 149 5.87 -7.73 8.20
CA GLU A 149 6.60 -8.53 7.20
C GLU A 149 5.71 -8.96 6.03
N ALA A 150 4.43 -9.23 6.31
CA ALA A 150 3.43 -9.52 5.28
C ALA A 150 3.22 -8.32 4.33
N GLU A 151 3.14 -7.11 4.87
CA GLU A 151 2.95 -5.89 4.07
C GLU A 151 4.20 -5.54 3.25
N LEU A 152 5.39 -5.71 3.84
CA LEU A 152 6.66 -5.60 3.10
C LEU A 152 6.70 -6.56 1.90
N ALA A 153 6.37 -7.84 2.12
CA ALA A 153 6.33 -8.84 1.05
C ALA A 153 5.24 -8.52 -0.01
N GLY A 154 4.06 -8.04 0.39
CA GLY A 154 2.98 -7.67 -0.53
C GLY A 154 3.36 -6.48 -1.42
N LEU A 155 3.97 -5.45 -0.85
CA LEU A 155 4.45 -4.29 -1.61
C LEU A 155 5.61 -4.65 -2.56
N GLU A 156 6.49 -5.58 -2.16
CA GLU A 156 7.50 -6.17 -3.04
C GLU A 156 6.87 -6.91 -4.22
N ALA A 157 5.85 -7.72 -3.96
CA ALA A 157 5.12 -8.44 -5.00
C ALA A 157 4.53 -7.48 -6.03
N GLN A 158 3.85 -6.42 -5.58
CA GLN A 158 3.28 -5.38 -6.45
C GLN A 158 4.34 -4.69 -7.32
N CYS A 159 5.54 -4.44 -6.79
CA CYS A 159 6.64 -3.85 -7.55
C CYS A 159 7.11 -4.77 -8.68
N TRP A 160 7.32 -6.05 -8.39
CA TRP A 160 7.74 -7.02 -9.39
C TRP A 160 6.64 -7.32 -10.42
N SER A 161 5.38 -7.35 -9.99
CA SER A 161 4.19 -7.49 -10.84
C SER A 161 4.12 -6.33 -11.85
N THR A 162 4.29 -5.09 -11.36
CA THR A 162 4.32 -3.89 -12.22
C THR A 162 5.46 -3.92 -13.24
N LEU A 163 6.61 -4.51 -12.88
CA LEU A 163 7.76 -4.70 -13.78
C LEU A 163 7.61 -5.92 -14.72
N GLY A 164 6.53 -6.68 -14.63
CA GLY A 164 6.28 -7.88 -15.43
C GLY A 164 7.13 -9.09 -15.03
N ASP A 165 7.77 -9.09 -13.85
CA ASP A 165 8.47 -10.26 -13.31
C ASP A 165 7.52 -11.12 -12.48
N TRP A 166 6.60 -11.78 -13.19
CA TRP A 166 5.53 -12.59 -12.60
C TRP A 166 6.03 -13.69 -11.66
N PRO A 167 7.12 -14.43 -11.96
CA PRO A 167 7.63 -15.45 -11.04
C PRO A 167 8.10 -14.89 -9.71
N ARG A 168 8.78 -13.73 -9.71
CA ARG A 168 9.16 -13.06 -8.45
C ARG A 168 7.95 -12.51 -7.73
N ALA A 169 7.04 -11.86 -8.45
CA ALA A 169 5.81 -11.29 -7.90
C ALA A 169 4.99 -12.36 -7.17
N ALA A 170 4.69 -13.49 -7.84
CA ALA A 170 3.97 -14.62 -7.26
C ALA A 170 4.66 -15.17 -6.00
N ARG A 171 5.99 -15.31 -6.00
CA ARG A 171 6.74 -15.77 -4.83
C ARG A 171 6.55 -14.85 -3.62
N TYR A 172 6.59 -13.54 -3.83
CA TYR A 172 6.40 -12.55 -2.76
C TYR A 172 4.93 -12.44 -2.32
N ALA A 173 3.97 -12.50 -3.23
CA ALA A 173 2.54 -12.51 -2.91
C ALA A 173 2.17 -13.75 -2.07
N LEU A 174 2.70 -14.93 -2.42
CA LEU A 174 2.55 -16.14 -1.63
C LEU A 174 3.15 -16.00 -0.23
N ARG A 175 4.34 -15.39 -0.12
CA ARG A 175 4.97 -15.11 1.18
C ARG A 175 4.10 -14.17 2.01
N ALA A 176 3.60 -13.09 1.42
CA ALA A 176 2.71 -12.13 2.09
C ALA A 176 1.45 -12.81 2.64
N ALA A 177 0.78 -13.62 1.82
CA ALA A 177 -0.41 -14.37 2.23
C ALA A 177 -0.15 -15.38 3.37
N ARG A 178 1.05 -15.99 3.41
CA ARG A 178 1.43 -16.94 4.47
C ARG A 178 1.86 -16.29 5.78
N LEU A 179 2.46 -15.10 5.71
CA LEU A 179 2.94 -14.36 6.88
C LEU A 179 1.83 -13.58 7.58
N GLN A 180 0.76 -13.24 6.85
CA GLN A 180 -0.31 -12.42 7.39
C GLN A 180 -1.03 -13.14 8.53
N ASP A 181 -1.31 -12.40 9.60
CA ASP A 181 -2.04 -12.93 10.74
C ASP A 181 -3.43 -13.40 10.28
N PRO A 182 -3.86 -14.63 10.63
CA PRO A 182 -5.17 -15.19 10.28
C PRO A 182 -6.36 -14.29 10.63
N HIS A 183 -6.22 -13.39 11.61
CA HIS A 183 -7.26 -12.42 11.97
C HIS A 183 -7.55 -11.41 10.84
N PHE A 184 -6.58 -11.12 9.97
CA PHE A 184 -6.75 -10.18 8.85
C PHE A 184 -7.15 -10.89 7.55
N THR A 185 -8.29 -11.60 7.57
CA THR A 185 -8.83 -12.36 6.43
C THR A 185 -8.87 -11.56 5.13
N ARG A 186 -9.25 -10.27 5.18
CA ARG A 186 -9.28 -9.39 4.00
C ARG A 186 -7.89 -9.20 3.37
N ASN A 187 -6.84 -9.10 4.17
CA ASN A 187 -5.48 -8.93 3.67
C ASN A 187 -4.95 -10.23 3.08
N ILE A 188 -5.27 -11.38 3.69
CA ILE A 188 -4.94 -12.70 3.13
C ILE A 188 -5.61 -12.86 1.76
N ALA A 189 -6.90 -12.49 1.66
CA ALA A 189 -7.64 -12.52 0.40
C ALA A 189 -7.01 -11.60 -0.66
N LEU A 190 -6.59 -10.40 -0.27
CA LEU A 190 -5.90 -9.45 -1.15
C LEU A 190 -4.60 -10.05 -1.71
N TYR A 191 -3.66 -10.48 -0.86
CA TYR A 191 -2.38 -11.06 -1.31
C TYR A 191 -2.58 -12.36 -2.11
N THR A 192 -3.61 -13.14 -1.77
CA THR A 192 -3.95 -14.37 -2.54
C THR A 192 -4.52 -14.03 -3.92
N ALA A 193 -5.25 -12.93 -4.06
CA ALA A 193 -5.70 -12.43 -5.35
C ALA A 193 -4.55 -11.86 -6.19
N GLU A 194 -3.60 -11.14 -5.58
CA GLU A 194 -2.36 -10.72 -6.25
C GLU A 194 -1.59 -11.93 -6.78
N LEU A 195 -1.41 -12.96 -5.93
CA LEU A 195 -0.80 -14.23 -6.32
C LEU A 195 -1.52 -14.89 -7.51
N ALA A 196 -2.86 -14.91 -7.50
CA ALA A 196 -3.63 -15.52 -8.59
C ALA A 196 -3.42 -14.79 -9.92
N ASP A 197 -3.41 -13.46 -9.92
CA ASP A 197 -3.13 -12.65 -11.11
C ASP A 197 -1.69 -12.85 -11.60
N ASP A 198 -0.71 -12.81 -10.70
CA ASP A 198 0.71 -13.00 -11.03
C ASP A 198 0.95 -14.41 -11.62
N LEU A 199 0.35 -15.46 -11.05
CA LEU A 199 0.46 -16.82 -11.59
C LEU A 199 -0.21 -16.94 -12.98
N ALA A 200 -1.37 -16.31 -13.17
CA ALA A 200 -2.07 -16.34 -14.45
C ALA A 200 -1.23 -15.68 -15.54
N ARG A 201 -0.69 -14.48 -15.27
CA ARG A 201 0.19 -13.75 -16.20
C ARG A 201 1.56 -14.42 -16.38
N GLY A 202 2.02 -15.14 -15.37
CA GLY A 202 3.23 -15.96 -15.39
C GLY A 202 3.07 -17.30 -16.12
N GLY A 203 1.91 -17.60 -16.71
CA GLY A 203 1.68 -18.82 -17.48
C GLY A 203 1.50 -20.09 -16.62
N ARG A 204 1.02 -19.94 -15.38
CA ARG A 204 0.75 -21.04 -14.43
C ARG A 204 -0.77 -21.14 -14.16
N PRO A 205 -1.59 -21.49 -15.17
CA PRO A 205 -3.06 -21.38 -15.08
C PRO A 205 -3.68 -22.26 -13.99
N ASP A 206 -3.17 -23.47 -13.77
CA ASP A 206 -3.70 -24.41 -12.77
C ASP A 206 -3.52 -23.87 -11.34
N GLU A 207 -2.33 -23.35 -11.03
CA GLU A 207 -2.04 -22.74 -9.72
C GLU A 207 -2.77 -21.41 -9.54
N ALA A 208 -2.92 -20.62 -10.62
CA ALA A 208 -3.70 -19.39 -10.60
C ALA A 208 -5.17 -19.68 -10.28
N ALA A 209 -5.77 -20.69 -10.90
CA ALA A 209 -7.13 -21.12 -10.61
C ALA A 209 -7.27 -21.63 -9.16
N ALA A 210 -6.31 -22.42 -8.68
CA ALA A 210 -6.29 -22.87 -7.28
C ALA A 210 -6.18 -21.70 -6.29
N ALA A 211 -5.36 -20.69 -6.59
CA ALA A 211 -5.30 -19.47 -5.79
C ALA A 211 -6.61 -18.68 -5.85
N GLY A 212 -7.19 -18.51 -7.05
CA GLY A 212 -8.48 -17.84 -7.24
C GLY A 212 -9.63 -18.51 -6.47
N MET A 213 -9.66 -19.85 -6.41
CA MET A 213 -10.63 -20.59 -5.60
C MET A 213 -10.49 -20.27 -4.09
N ARG A 214 -9.26 -20.20 -3.57
CA ARG A 214 -9.02 -19.79 -2.18
C ARG A 214 -9.50 -18.36 -1.90
N VAL A 215 -9.35 -17.44 -2.87
CA VAL A 215 -9.88 -16.08 -2.71
C VAL A 215 -11.40 -16.11 -2.61
N LEU A 216 -12.08 -16.91 -3.44
CA LEU A 216 -13.54 -17.06 -3.38
C LEU A 216 -13.99 -17.63 -2.02
N ASP A 217 -13.27 -18.59 -1.45
CA ASP A 217 -13.55 -19.11 -0.09
C ASP A 217 -13.40 -18.03 0.98
N LEU A 218 -12.42 -17.13 0.84
CA LEU A 218 -12.19 -16.04 1.78
C LEU A 218 -13.24 -14.92 1.64
N LEU A 219 -13.74 -14.67 0.44
CA LEU A 219 -14.78 -13.67 0.16
C LEU A 219 -16.14 -14.05 0.77
N ASP A 220 -16.38 -15.32 1.12
CA ASP A 220 -17.55 -15.72 1.90
C ASP A 220 -17.55 -15.07 3.31
N GLN A 221 -16.39 -14.62 3.80
CA GLN A 221 -16.22 -14.00 5.11
C GLN A 221 -16.06 -12.47 5.05
N VAL A 222 -15.69 -11.91 3.89
CA VAL A 222 -15.36 -10.47 3.76
C VAL A 222 -15.90 -9.88 2.46
N GLN A 223 -16.42 -8.65 2.53
CA GLN A 223 -16.86 -7.90 1.36
C GLN A 223 -15.73 -7.00 0.84
N SER A 224 -15.30 -7.19 -0.41
CA SER A 224 -14.29 -6.32 -1.03
C SER A 224 -14.44 -6.23 -2.55
N SER A 225 -14.90 -5.07 -3.02
CA SER A 225 -15.02 -4.74 -4.45
C SER A 225 -13.68 -4.79 -5.17
N ARG A 226 -12.60 -4.33 -4.53
CA ARG A 226 -11.23 -4.39 -5.07
C ARG A 226 -10.80 -5.82 -5.39
N ILE A 227 -11.01 -6.76 -4.45
CA ILE A 227 -10.61 -8.17 -4.63
C ILE A 227 -11.45 -8.83 -5.73
N GLN A 228 -12.75 -8.52 -5.81
CA GLN A 228 -13.61 -8.98 -6.90
C GLN A 228 -13.14 -8.47 -8.27
N MET A 229 -12.71 -7.20 -8.37
CA MET A 229 -12.14 -6.66 -9.61
C MET A 229 -10.85 -7.36 -10.01
N MET A 230 -9.99 -7.70 -9.04
CA MET A 230 -8.77 -8.47 -9.30
C MET A 230 -9.08 -9.86 -9.83
N LEU A 231 -10.02 -10.58 -9.20
CA LEU A 231 -10.48 -11.89 -9.69
C LEU A 231 -11.09 -11.82 -11.09
N ALA A 232 -11.85 -10.77 -11.40
CA ALA A 232 -12.35 -10.56 -12.76
C ALA A 232 -11.21 -10.32 -13.77
N GLY A 233 -10.13 -9.66 -13.34
CA GLY A 233 -8.87 -9.55 -14.08
C GLY A 233 -8.25 -10.92 -14.36
N THR A 234 -8.00 -11.70 -13.31
CA THR A 234 -7.44 -13.05 -13.38
C THR A 234 -8.28 -13.98 -14.26
N ALA A 235 -9.61 -13.98 -14.08
CA ALA A 235 -10.54 -14.78 -14.88
C ALA A 235 -10.39 -14.49 -16.39
N ARG A 236 -10.26 -13.22 -16.79
CA ARG A 236 -10.03 -12.83 -18.19
C ARG A 236 -8.71 -13.38 -18.73
N VAL A 237 -7.64 -13.34 -17.93
CA VAL A 237 -6.33 -13.92 -18.31
C VAL A 237 -6.42 -15.43 -18.47
N LEU A 238 -7.23 -16.11 -17.67
CA LEU A 238 -7.39 -17.56 -17.69
C LEU A 238 -8.39 -18.09 -18.74
N LEU A 239 -9.23 -17.24 -19.35
CA LEU A 239 -10.21 -17.66 -20.38
C LEU A 239 -9.59 -18.51 -21.51
N PRO A 240 -8.44 -18.14 -22.11
CA PRO A 240 -7.79 -18.97 -23.13
C PRO A 240 -7.32 -20.33 -22.62
N HIS A 241 -7.12 -20.47 -21.31
CA HIS A 241 -6.59 -21.65 -20.64
C HIS A 241 -7.67 -22.53 -19.99
N ARG A 242 -8.95 -22.39 -20.37
CA ARG A 242 -10.08 -23.15 -19.79
C ARG A 242 -9.91 -24.67 -19.72
N ARG A 243 -9.05 -25.26 -20.57
CA ARG A 243 -8.79 -26.71 -20.58
C ARG A 243 -7.75 -27.16 -19.55
N ALA A 244 -7.07 -26.23 -18.90
CA ALA A 244 -6.08 -26.50 -17.88
C ALA A 244 -6.78 -26.88 -16.55
N GLY A 245 -6.06 -27.59 -15.67
CA GLY A 245 -6.64 -28.20 -14.47
C GLY A 245 -7.26 -27.15 -13.54
N GLY A 246 -8.51 -27.36 -13.13
CA GLY A 246 -9.21 -26.48 -12.18
C GLY A 246 -9.66 -25.12 -12.74
N VAL A 247 -9.22 -24.72 -13.94
CA VAL A 247 -9.57 -23.40 -14.51
C VAL A 247 -11.07 -23.27 -14.80
N SER A 248 -11.70 -24.26 -15.43
CA SER A 248 -13.16 -24.22 -15.68
C SER A 248 -13.96 -24.07 -14.39
N ALA A 249 -13.62 -24.84 -13.35
CA ALA A 249 -14.31 -24.78 -12.06
C ALA A 249 -14.17 -23.39 -11.40
N PHE A 250 -12.97 -22.79 -11.46
CA PHE A 250 -12.75 -21.42 -10.99
C PHE A 250 -13.60 -20.41 -11.78
N LEU A 251 -13.59 -20.49 -13.11
CA LEU A 251 -14.34 -19.57 -13.98
C LEU A 251 -15.85 -19.68 -13.74
N GLU A 252 -16.38 -20.89 -13.60
CA GLU A 252 -17.78 -21.16 -13.29
C GLU A 252 -18.19 -20.58 -11.94
N ARG A 253 -17.42 -20.85 -10.87
CA ARG A 253 -17.71 -20.32 -9.53
C ARG A 253 -17.59 -18.79 -9.48
N HIS A 254 -16.59 -18.22 -10.14
CA HIS A 254 -16.44 -16.77 -10.23
C HIS A 254 -17.65 -16.14 -10.94
N ALA A 255 -18.15 -16.75 -12.02
CA ALA A 255 -19.33 -16.26 -12.73
C ALA A 255 -20.63 -16.37 -11.91
N SER A 256 -20.75 -17.37 -11.03
CA SER A 256 -21.92 -17.52 -10.15
C SER A 256 -21.85 -16.66 -8.88
N THR A 257 -20.70 -16.05 -8.58
CA THR A 257 -20.55 -15.22 -7.38
C THR A 257 -21.25 -13.87 -7.61
N PRO A 258 -22.20 -13.46 -6.74
CA PRO A 258 -22.89 -12.18 -6.90
C PRO A 258 -21.87 -11.03 -6.87
N ARG A 259 -21.94 -10.13 -7.85
CA ARG A 259 -21.21 -8.85 -7.77
C ARG A 259 -21.93 -8.00 -6.74
N THR A 260 -21.28 -7.71 -5.61
CA THR A 260 -21.85 -6.76 -4.65
C THR A 260 -21.94 -5.39 -5.34
N ALA A 261 -23.13 -4.80 -5.33
CA ALA A 261 -23.45 -3.51 -5.95
C ALA A 261 -22.72 -2.35 -5.27
#